data_AF-A0A151K3K7-F1
#
_entry.id   AF-A0A151K3K7-F1
#
_cell.length_a   1.000
_cell.length_b   1.000
_cell.length_c   1.000
_cell.angle_alpha   90.00
_cell.angle_beta   90.00
_cell.angle_gamma   90.00
#
_symmetry.space_group_name_H-M   'P 1'
#
loop_
_entity.id
_entity.type
_entity.pdbx_description
1 polymer ?
#
loop_
_entity_poly.entity_id
_entity_poly.type
_entity_poly.pdbx_seq_one_letter_code
_entity_poly.pdbx_strand_id
1 'polypeptide(L)'
;MCSNLRSWSVFSLLEPKFISEIHMVMVFGNLLCFFLLCINLLAILLLIERLKTGELGKRALIVTKNKEVYNLNDNLHTLESRDKNSTLYLKKIKDLCGKDIKTFAYGMGSHILALTNGGEVKSC
;
A
#
# COMPACT_ATOMS: atom_id res chain seq x y z
N MET A 1 15.92 1.45 -14.52
CA MET A 1 16.50 2.04 -13.29
C MET A 1 15.48 1.87 -12.18
N CYS A 2 15.88 1.38 -11.01
CA CYS A 2 15.01 1.30 -9.84
C CYS A 2 14.95 2.68 -9.16
N SER A 3 13.74 3.16 -8.84
CA SER A 3 13.54 4.44 -8.16
C SER A 3 13.67 4.30 -6.64
N ASN A 4 14.08 5.36 -5.95
CA ASN A 4 14.08 5.41 -4.50
C ASN A 4 12.63 5.34 -3.97
N LEU A 5 12.35 4.58 -2.90
CA LEU A 5 11.01 4.49 -2.32
C LEU A 5 10.42 5.87 -1.97
N ARG A 6 11.26 6.84 -1.59
CA ARG A 6 10.85 8.23 -1.32
C ARG A 6 10.34 8.99 -2.54
N SER A 7 10.56 8.51 -3.76
CA SER A 7 9.99 9.13 -4.96
C SER A 7 8.48 8.94 -5.05
N TRP A 8 7.92 8.03 -4.26
CA TRP A 8 6.48 7.80 -4.16
C TRP A 8 5.87 8.73 -3.12
N SER A 9 4.82 9.44 -3.50
CA SER A 9 4.13 10.44 -2.67
C SER A 9 3.67 9.91 -1.30
N VAL A 10 3.22 8.65 -1.24
CA VAL A 10 2.75 8.02 0.00
C VAL A 10 3.88 7.69 0.98
N PHE A 11 5.11 7.49 0.48
CA PHE A 11 6.28 7.16 1.32
C PHE A 11 7.18 8.37 1.58
N SER A 12 7.06 9.46 0.81
CA SER A 12 7.89 10.66 0.97
C SER A 12 7.71 11.36 2.31
N LEU A 13 6.55 11.16 2.94
CA LEU A 13 6.16 11.72 4.23
C LEU A 13 6.56 10.83 5.42
N LEU A 14 7.07 9.61 5.19
CA LEU A 14 7.57 8.74 6.26
C LEU A 14 8.97 9.17 6.70
N GLU A 15 9.25 9.02 8.00
CA GLU A 15 10.58 9.30 8.53
C GLU A 15 11.65 8.41 7.87
N PRO A 16 12.83 8.95 7.51
CA PRO A 16 13.91 8.16 6.90
C PRO A 16 14.32 6.94 7.73
N LYS A 17 14.28 7.05 9.07
CA LYS A 17 14.56 5.95 10.00
C LYS A 17 13.51 4.85 9.90
N PHE A 18 12.24 5.19 9.70
CA PHE A 18 11.20 4.19 9.49
C PHE A 18 11.35 3.50 8.14
N ILE A 19 11.69 4.25 7.08
CA ILE A 19 11.93 3.70 5.74
C ILE A 19 13.05 2.65 5.75
N SER A 20 14.12 2.85 6.55
CA SER A 20 15.19 1.86 6.66
C SER A 20 14.75 0.55 7.34
N GLU A 21 13.65 0.56 8.09
CA GLU A 21 13.07 -0.63 8.70
C GLU A 21 12.14 -1.40 7.77
N ILE A 22 11.73 -0.82 6.63
CA ILE A 22 10.83 -1.50 5.69
C ILE A 22 11.55 -2.69 5.04
N HIS A 23 10.92 -3.86 5.14
CA HIS A 23 11.37 -5.10 4.50
C HIS A 23 10.49 -5.46 3.30
N MET A 24 9.18 -5.18 3.38
CA MET A 24 8.23 -5.48 2.32
C MET A 24 7.14 -4.42 2.28
N VAL A 25 6.69 -4.10 1.06
CA VAL A 25 5.58 -3.18 0.83
C VAL A 25 4.62 -3.82 -0.17
N MET A 26 3.33 -3.82 0.15
CA MET A 26 2.26 -4.11 -0.79
C MET A 26 1.43 -2.83 -0.97
N VAL A 27 1.52 -2.20 -2.14
CA VAL A 27 0.70 -1.03 -2.49
C VAL A 27 -0.57 -1.51 -3.19
N PHE A 28 -1.73 -0.99 -2.77
CA PHE A 28 -3.01 -1.26 -3.43
C PHE A 28 -3.80 0.03 -3.60
N GLY A 29 -4.36 0.21 -4.79
CA GLY A 29 -5.10 1.41 -5.19
C GLY A 29 -6.53 1.08 -5.59
N ASN A 30 -7.42 2.07 -5.46
CA ASN A 30 -8.73 2.00 -6.11
C ASN A 30 -8.52 2.27 -7.61
N LEU A 31 -8.70 1.23 -8.43
CA LEU A 31 -8.71 1.11 -9.91
C LEU A 31 -7.62 0.09 -10.32
N LEU A 32 -7.93 -1.14 -10.78
CA LEU A 32 -8.41 -1.36 -12.15
C LEU A 32 -8.82 -2.81 -12.53
N CYS A 33 -9.26 -3.66 -11.60
CA CYS A 33 -9.67 -5.02 -12.01
C CYS A 33 -10.86 -5.04 -13.00
N PHE A 34 -11.67 -3.97 -13.07
CA PHE A 34 -12.80 -3.86 -14.00
C PHE A 34 -12.49 -3.24 -15.37
N PHE A 35 -11.35 -2.57 -15.57
CA PHE A 35 -11.18 -1.70 -16.75
C PHE A 35 -10.05 -2.12 -17.72
N LEU A 36 -9.22 -3.12 -17.38
CA LEU A 36 -8.12 -3.55 -18.27
C LEU A 36 -8.61 -4.27 -19.54
N LEU A 37 -9.88 -4.69 -19.61
CA LEU A 37 -10.45 -5.35 -20.80
C LEU A 37 -11.01 -4.39 -21.86
N CYS A 38 -11.08 -3.06 -21.62
CA CYS A 38 -11.77 -2.14 -22.54
C CYS A 38 -11.04 -0.81 -22.85
N ILE A 39 -9.77 -0.65 -22.47
CA ILE A 39 -9.08 0.64 -22.60
C ILE A 39 -8.17 0.72 -23.85
N ASN A 40 -8.23 1.85 -24.55
CA ASN A 40 -7.43 2.18 -25.73
C ASN A 40 -5.93 2.35 -25.39
N LEU A 41 -5.00 2.06 -26.32
CA LEU A 41 -3.54 2.00 -26.08
C LEU A 41 -2.96 3.26 -25.39
N LEU A 42 -3.49 4.43 -25.71
CA LEU A 42 -3.09 5.71 -25.10
C LEU A 42 -3.42 5.77 -23.60
N ALA A 43 -4.56 5.21 -23.20
CA ALA A 43 -4.98 5.19 -21.80
C ALA A 43 -4.28 4.06 -21.01
N ILE A 44 -3.80 3.00 -21.66
CA ILE A 44 -2.82 2.05 -21.08
C ILE A 44 -1.51 2.78 -20.77
N LEU A 45 -1.00 3.59 -21.70
CA LEU A 45 0.26 4.33 -21.50
C LEU A 45 0.14 5.34 -20.35
N LEU A 46 -0.94 6.13 -20.32
CA LEU A 46 -1.23 7.06 -19.21
C LEU A 46 -1.39 6.31 -17.88
N LEU A 47 -1.98 5.12 -17.89
CA LEU A 47 -2.08 4.29 -16.69
C LEU A 47 -0.72 3.83 -16.18
N ILE A 48 0.16 3.39 -17.08
CA ILE A 48 1.53 3.00 -16.73
C ILE A 48 2.28 4.20 -16.16
N GLU A 49 2.10 5.41 -16.71
CA GLU A 49 2.69 6.63 -16.15
C GLU A 49 2.14 6.96 -14.76
N ARG A 50 0.83 6.85 -14.54
CA ARG A 50 0.21 7.10 -13.22
C ARG A 50 0.55 6.05 -12.17
N LEU A 51 0.78 4.81 -12.60
CA LEU A 51 1.33 3.74 -11.76
C LEU A 51 2.80 4.00 -11.41
N LYS A 52 3.58 4.55 -12.35
CA LYS A 52 4.99 4.96 -12.11
C LYS A 52 5.10 6.15 -11.14
N THR A 53 4.16 7.09 -11.16
CA THR A 53 4.15 8.27 -10.26
C THR A 53 3.48 7.98 -8.91
N GLY A 54 2.88 6.80 -8.72
CA GLY A 54 2.24 6.42 -7.47
C GLY A 54 0.93 7.17 -7.16
N GLU A 55 0.34 7.88 -8.13
CA GLU A 55 -0.88 8.68 -7.92
C GLU A 55 -2.10 7.86 -7.48
N LEU A 56 -2.15 6.57 -7.83
CA LEU A 56 -3.29 5.69 -7.59
C LEU A 56 -3.15 4.85 -6.30
N GLY A 57 -1.94 4.72 -5.76
CA GLY A 57 -1.61 3.88 -4.61
C GLY A 57 -1.67 4.64 -3.30
N LYS A 58 -2.89 4.98 -2.83
CA LYS A 58 -3.09 5.72 -1.57
C LYS A 58 -3.06 4.84 -0.32
N ARG A 59 -3.00 3.52 -0.51
CA ARG A 59 -2.97 2.53 0.57
C ARG A 59 -1.83 1.57 0.37
N ALA A 60 -1.16 1.23 1.46
CA ALA A 60 -0.11 0.25 1.45
C ALA A 60 -0.10 -0.56 2.74
N LEU A 61 0.23 -1.84 2.64
CA LEU A 61 0.69 -2.63 3.77
C LEU A 61 2.21 -2.60 3.79
N ILE A 62 2.76 -2.33 4.97
CA ILE A 62 4.20 -2.25 5.20
C ILE A 62 4.55 -3.33 6.22
N VAL A 63 5.55 -4.15 5.89
CA VAL A 63 6.17 -5.08 6.84
C VAL A 63 7.58 -4.57 7.14
N THR A 64 7.90 -4.48 8.41
CA THR A 64 9.24 -4.08 8.85
C THR A 64 10.15 -5.29 9.09
N LYS A 65 11.46 -5.05 9.17
CA LYS A 65 12.48 -6.04 9.54
C LYS A 65 12.20 -6.68 10.90
N ASN A 66 11.57 -5.93 11.81
CA ASN A 66 11.13 -6.43 13.11
C ASN A 66 9.80 -7.19 13.05
N LYS A 67 9.36 -7.60 11.84
CA LYS A 67 8.14 -8.38 11.59
C LYS A 67 6.87 -7.67 12.07
N GLU A 68 6.88 -6.34 12.10
CA GLU A 68 5.71 -5.54 12.41
C GLU A 68 4.97 -5.18 11.11
N VAL A 69 3.65 -5.13 11.18
CA VAL A 69 2.80 -4.87 10.02
C VAL A 69 1.98 -3.60 10.23
N TYR A 70 1.99 -2.73 9.23
CA TYR A 70 1.29 -1.46 9.27
C TYR A 70 0.40 -1.29 8.04
N ASN A 71 -0.80 -0.76 8.26
CA ASN A 71 -1.64 -0.18 7.23
C ASN A 71 -1.33 1.31 7.11
N LEU A 72 -0.80 1.70 5.95
CA LEU A 72 -0.61 3.08 5.58
C LEU A 72 -1.80 3.49 4.71
N ASN A 73 -2.56 4.49 5.16
CA ASN A 73 -3.69 5.03 4.43
C ASN A 73 -3.59 6.56 4.35
N ASP A 74 -3.88 7.12 3.19
CA ASP A 74 -4.13 8.54 3.03
C ASP A 74 -5.59 8.84 3.42
N ASN A 75 -5.80 9.60 4.49
CA ASN A 75 -7.13 10.01 4.93
C ASN A 75 -7.70 11.08 4.00
N LEU A 76 -8.04 10.74 2.75
CA LEU A 76 -8.60 11.74 1.85
C LEU A 76 -10.06 12.11 2.18
N HIS A 77 -10.85 11.29 2.86
CA HIS A 77 -12.19 11.69 3.32
C HIS A 77 -12.72 10.86 4.49
N THR A 78 -12.72 11.40 5.70
CA THR A 78 -13.95 11.41 6.50
C THR A 78 -14.60 12.75 6.22
N LEU A 79 -15.78 12.71 5.60
CA LEU A 79 -16.61 13.86 5.23
C LEU A 79 -17.11 14.60 6.49
N GLU A 80 -16.22 15.19 7.28
CA GLU A 80 -16.57 15.98 8.47
C GLU A 80 -15.41 16.77 9.11
N SER A 81 -14.20 16.78 8.56
CA SER A 81 -13.13 17.63 9.09
C SER A 81 -12.69 18.68 8.07
N ARG A 82 -12.76 19.94 8.51
CA ARG A 82 -12.48 21.16 7.75
C ARG A 82 -10.98 21.50 7.70
N ASP A 83 -10.11 20.53 7.96
CA ASP A 83 -8.66 20.76 8.06
C ASP A 83 -7.92 20.15 6.86
N LYS A 84 -7.34 21.04 6.05
CA LYS A 84 -6.59 20.76 4.81
C LYS A 84 -5.18 20.20 5.02
N ASN A 85 -4.95 19.43 6.09
CA ASN A 85 -3.68 18.73 6.28
C ASN A 85 -3.91 17.23 6.03
N SER A 86 -3.55 16.77 4.82
CA SER A 86 -3.49 15.35 4.49
C SER A 86 -2.54 14.64 5.45
N THR A 87 -3.08 14.11 6.54
CA THR A 87 -2.31 13.41 7.57
C THR A 87 -2.26 11.95 7.16
N LEU A 88 -1.08 11.48 6.78
CA LEU A 88 -0.86 10.05 6.56
C LEU A 88 -1.20 9.29 7.85
N TYR A 89 -2.03 8.28 7.70
CA TYR A 89 -2.45 7.44 8.81
C TYR A 89 -1.72 6.09 8.74
N LEU A 90 -0.68 5.95 9.56
CA LEU A 90 0.06 4.71 9.72
C LEU A 90 -0.48 3.96 10.94
N LYS A 91 -1.23 2.87 10.72
CA LYS A 91 -1.85 2.06 11.77
C LYS A 91 -1.22 0.68 11.86
N LYS A 92 -0.69 0.32 13.02
CA LYS A 92 -0.16 -1.03 13.29
C LYS A 92 -1.29 -2.06 13.33
N ILE A 93 -1.13 -3.18 12.60
CA ILE A 93 -2.04 -4.33 12.60
C ILE A 93 -1.49 -5.36 13.58
N LYS A 94 -1.97 -5.32 14.82
CA LYS A 94 -1.43 -6.16 15.92
C LYS A 94 -1.54 -7.66 15.63
N ASP A 95 -2.61 -8.09 14.97
CA ASP A 95 -2.89 -9.51 14.73
C ASP A 95 -1.91 -10.20 13.76
N LEU A 96 -1.23 -9.40 12.93
CA LEU A 96 -0.22 -9.85 11.99
C LEU A 96 1.21 -9.64 12.49
N CYS A 97 1.41 -8.85 13.55
CA CYS A 97 2.74 -8.59 14.09
C CYS A 97 3.37 -9.89 14.64
N GLY A 98 4.65 -10.11 14.32
CA GLY A 98 5.38 -11.31 14.74
C GLY A 98 4.98 -12.60 14.01
N LYS A 99 4.07 -12.52 13.02
CA LYS A 99 3.64 -13.70 12.23
C LYS A 99 4.54 -14.05 11.05
N ASP A 100 5.65 -13.33 10.88
CA ASP A 100 6.65 -13.59 9.84
C ASP A 100 6.04 -13.69 8.44
N ILE A 101 5.47 -12.57 8.00
CA ILE A 101 4.72 -12.51 6.75
C ILE A 101 5.66 -12.74 5.54
N LYS A 102 5.30 -13.72 4.73
CA LYS A 102 5.98 -14.08 3.48
C LYS A 102 5.50 -13.25 2.30
N THR A 103 4.19 -13.06 2.20
CA THR A 103 3.57 -12.26 1.14
C THR A 103 2.11 -11.96 1.48
N PHE A 104 1.50 -11.08 0.69
CA PHE A 104 0.08 -10.77 0.74
C PHE A 104 -0.58 -11.04 -0.61
N ALA A 105 -1.85 -11.40 -0.57
CA ALA A 105 -2.74 -11.41 -1.71
C ALA A 105 -3.90 -10.45 -1.45
N TYR A 106 -4.32 -9.74 -2.49
CA TYR A 106 -5.43 -8.80 -2.44
C TYR A 106 -6.40 -9.15 -3.56
N GLY A 107 -7.67 -9.32 -3.21
CA GLY A 107 -8.75 -9.61 -4.15
C GLY A 107 -9.64 -8.40 -4.41
N MET A 108 -10.64 -8.58 -5.27
CA MET A 108 -11.70 -7.60 -5.45
C MET A 108 -12.58 -7.57 -4.17
N GLY A 109 -12.50 -6.48 -3.41
CA GLY A 109 -13.12 -6.33 -2.09
C GLY A 109 -12.13 -5.81 -1.05
N SER A 110 -12.56 -5.63 0.20
CA SER A 110 -11.68 -5.19 1.30
C SER A 110 -10.96 -6.35 1.99
N HIS A 111 -10.73 -7.47 1.29
CA HIS A 111 -10.17 -8.69 1.86
C HIS A 111 -8.71 -8.83 1.48
N ILE A 112 -7.85 -8.79 2.50
CA ILE A 112 -6.42 -9.03 2.36
C ILE A 112 -6.11 -10.40 2.95
N LEU A 113 -5.40 -11.23 2.20
CA LEU A 113 -4.86 -12.49 2.70
C LEU A 113 -3.37 -12.32 2.97
N ALA A 114 -2.91 -12.72 4.15
CA ALA A 114 -1.51 -12.75 4.54
C ALA A 114 -1.04 -14.20 4.64
N LEU A 115 0.03 -14.55 3.92
CA LEU A 115 0.70 -15.85 4.02
C LEU A 115 1.93 -15.70 4.93
N THR A 116 2.05 -16.55 5.94
CA THR A 116 3.24 -16.61 6.81
C THR A 116 4.29 -17.56 6.22
N ASN A 117 5.55 -17.41 6.67
CA ASN A 117 6.60 -18.39 6.34
C ASN A 117 6.30 -19.80 6.91
N GLY A 118 5.47 -19.89 7.95
CA GLY A 118 4.98 -21.15 8.49
C GLY A 118 3.90 -21.83 7.65
N GLY A 119 3.42 -21.19 6.57
CA GLY A 119 2.38 -21.72 5.69
C GLY A 119 0.95 -21.41 6.14
N GLU A 120 0.76 -20.62 7.19
CA GLU A 120 -0.56 -20.19 7.64
C GLU A 120 -1.09 -19.06 6.75
N VAL A 121 -2.38 -19.12 6.41
CA VAL A 121 -3.08 -18.04 5.71
C VAL A 121 -4.04 -17.35 6.67
N LYS A 122 -3.96 -16.02 6.75
CA LYS A 122 -4.84 -15.19 7.58
C LYS A 122 -5.59 -14.17 6.72
N SER A 123 -6.87 -13.97 7.02
CA SER A 123 -7.66 -12.89 6.44
C SER A 123 -7.63 -11.66 7.34
N CYS A 124 -7.53 -10.48 6.75
CA CYS A 124 -7.58 -9.18 7.41
C CYS A 124 -8.54 -8.24 6.69
#